data_AF-A0A4D9D8J6-F1
#
_entry.id   AF-A0A4D9D8J6-F1
#
_cell.length_a   1.000
_cell.length_b   1.000
_cell.length_c   1.000
_cell.angle_alpha   90.00
_cell.angle_beta   90.00
_cell.angle_gamma   90.00
#
_symmetry.space_group_name_H-M   'P 1'
#
loop_
_entity.id
_entity.type
_entity.pdbx_description
1 polymer ?
#
loop_
_entity_poly.entity_id
_entity_poly.type
_entity_poly.pdbx_seq_one_letter_code
_entity_poly.pdbx_strand_id
1 'polypeptide(L)'
;MSGAGGGPYGHYGSGAGGGVGEGGTTGIGGAMARELSGVTYLCGDCGAQNVIKNKDPIRCRQCNHRIMYKMRTKRVVQFEAR
;
A
#
# COMPACT_ATOMS: atom_id res chain seq x y z
N MET A 1 -2.93 3.55 47.55
CA MET A 1 -2.00 3.76 46.42
C MET A 1 -2.02 2.53 45.53
N SER A 2 -3.06 2.36 44.71
CA SER A 2 -3.21 1.19 43.83
C SER A 2 -3.83 1.67 42.53
N GLY A 3 -2.95 2.05 41.59
CA GLY A 3 -3.34 2.45 40.24
C GLY A 3 -3.64 1.23 39.38
N ALA A 4 -4.86 1.15 38.86
CA ALA A 4 -5.19 0.27 37.76
C ALA A 4 -4.82 0.99 36.46
N GLY A 5 -3.76 0.52 35.79
CA GLY A 5 -3.33 1.01 34.49
C GLY A 5 -4.30 0.58 33.39
N GLY A 6 -5.11 1.52 32.91
CA GLY A 6 -5.81 1.38 31.63
C GLY A 6 -4.83 1.67 30.49
N GLY A 7 -4.34 0.63 29.82
CA GLY A 7 -3.55 0.76 28.59
C GLY A 7 -4.41 1.31 27.44
N PRO A 8 -3.85 2.12 26.52
CA PRO A 8 -4.60 2.83 25.49
C PRO A 8 -5.09 1.98 24.30
N TYR A 9 -5.01 0.65 24.36
CA TYR A 9 -5.50 -0.25 23.31
C TYR A 9 -6.66 -1.12 23.81
N GLY A 10 -7.72 -0.46 24.29
CA GLY A 10 -8.99 -1.11 24.59
C GLY A 10 -9.81 -1.39 23.33
N HIS A 11 -10.15 -2.67 23.13
CA HIS A 11 -11.37 -3.21 22.52
C HIS A 11 -11.78 -2.76 21.10
N TYR A 12 -11.61 -3.66 20.12
CA TYR A 12 -12.58 -3.79 19.03
C TYR A 12 -13.16 -5.21 19.04
N GLY A 13 -14.49 -5.27 19.18
CA GLY A 13 -15.25 -6.49 19.37
C GLY A 13 -15.51 -7.25 18.07
N SER A 14 -15.65 -8.56 18.24
CA SER A 14 -16.12 -9.54 17.27
C SER A 14 -17.55 -9.24 16.80
N GLY A 15 -17.78 -9.26 15.49
CA GLY A 15 -19.12 -9.26 14.88
C GLY A 15 -19.14 -10.21 13.69
N ALA A 16 -19.84 -11.33 13.85
CA ALA A 16 -20.14 -12.30 12.80
C ALA A 16 -21.38 -11.85 12.00
N GLY A 17 -21.38 -12.09 10.69
CA GLY A 17 -22.55 -11.93 9.82
C GLY A 17 -22.24 -12.40 8.39
N GLY A 18 -22.83 -13.52 7.98
CA GLY A 18 -22.61 -14.16 6.69
C GLY A 18 -23.47 -13.62 5.54
N GLY A 19 -23.21 -14.12 4.33
CA GLY A 19 -24.05 -13.89 3.14
C GLY A 19 -23.43 -14.48 1.88
N VAL A 20 -24.19 -15.37 1.23
CA VAL A 20 -23.92 -16.17 0.02
C VAL A 20 -23.82 -15.37 -1.28
N GLY A 21 -23.21 -15.98 -2.31
CA GLY A 21 -23.38 -15.54 -3.71
C GLY A 21 -22.41 -16.20 -4.70
N GLU A 22 -22.80 -17.36 -5.24
CA GLU A 22 -22.18 -18.00 -6.41
C GLU A 22 -22.69 -17.36 -7.72
N GLY A 23 -21.79 -17.22 -8.69
CA GLY A 23 -22.06 -16.81 -10.07
C GLY A 23 -20.81 -16.14 -10.66
N GLY A 24 -20.28 -16.48 -11.82
CA GLY A 24 -20.71 -17.30 -12.94
C GLY A 24 -19.86 -16.83 -14.13
N THR A 25 -19.04 -17.75 -14.65
CA THR A 25 -18.50 -17.88 -16.02
C THR A 25 -18.10 -16.66 -16.88
N THR A 26 -16.95 -16.85 -17.54
CA THR A 26 -16.57 -16.41 -18.90
C THR A 26 -16.24 -14.93 -19.15
N GLY A 27 -14.95 -14.70 -19.43
CA GLY A 27 -14.43 -13.47 -20.01
C GLY A 27 -12.97 -13.63 -20.44
N ILE A 28 -12.73 -14.44 -21.48
CA ILE A 28 -11.56 -14.31 -22.35
C ILE A 28 -11.58 -12.92 -22.98
N GLY A 29 -10.61 -12.07 -22.68
CA GLY A 29 -10.62 -10.71 -23.21
C GLY A 29 -9.41 -9.88 -22.84
N GLY A 30 -8.38 -9.97 -23.68
CA GLY A 30 -7.52 -8.83 -23.96
C GLY A 30 -6.28 -8.72 -23.09
N ALA A 31 -5.13 -8.75 -23.76
CA ALA A 31 -3.91 -8.11 -23.33
C ALA A 31 -4.19 -6.63 -23.01
N MET A 32 -4.61 -6.34 -21.77
CA MET A 32 -4.84 -4.97 -21.33
C MET A 32 -3.50 -4.37 -20.95
N ALA A 33 -3.01 -3.52 -21.86
CA ALA A 33 -2.07 -2.44 -21.67
C ALA A 33 -1.22 -2.53 -20.38
N ARG A 34 0.10 -2.71 -20.55
CA ARG A 34 1.05 -2.02 -19.66
C ARG A 34 0.89 -0.51 -19.90
N GLU A 35 -0.27 0.01 -19.57
CA GLU A 35 -0.47 1.42 -19.35
C GLU A 35 0.56 1.79 -18.30
N LEU A 36 1.23 2.93 -18.49
CA LEU A 36 2.20 3.47 -17.56
C LEU A 36 1.49 3.92 -16.27
N SER A 37 0.91 2.95 -15.54
CA SER A 37 0.45 3.10 -14.17
C SER A 37 1.66 3.64 -13.42
N GLY A 38 1.57 4.89 -12.98
CA GLY A 38 2.68 5.61 -12.38
C GLY A 38 3.41 4.78 -11.32
N VAL A 39 4.69 5.05 -11.13
CA VAL A 39 5.49 4.30 -10.16
C VAL A 39 5.13 4.79 -8.75
N THR A 40 4.93 3.86 -7.82
CA THR A 40 4.74 4.18 -6.40
C THR A 40 6.09 4.51 -5.76
N TYR A 41 6.16 5.69 -5.18
CA TYR A 41 7.29 6.18 -4.39
C TYR A 41 6.86 6.41 -2.94
N LEU A 42 7.84 6.40 -2.02
CA LEU A 42 7.68 6.72 -0.61
C LEU A 42 8.32 8.08 -0.33
N CYS A 43 7.64 8.95 0.40
CA CYS A 43 8.21 10.23 0.83
C CYS A 43 9.33 10.01 1.86
N GLY A 44 10.43 10.77 1.75
CA GLY A 44 11.54 10.73 2.71
C GLY A 44 11.18 11.16 4.12
N ASP A 45 10.25 12.12 4.28
CA ASP A 45 9.90 12.69 5.59
C ASP A 45 8.68 12.00 6.22
N CYS A 46 7.57 11.90 5.50
CA CYS A 46 6.30 11.39 6.05
C CYS A 46 6.03 9.91 5.74
N GLY A 47 6.88 9.25 4.93
CA GLY A 47 6.70 7.85 4.53
C GLY A 47 5.47 7.57 3.66
N ALA A 48 4.71 8.61 3.27
CA ALA A 48 3.50 8.45 2.48
C ALA A 48 3.78 7.88 1.08
N GLN A 49 2.86 7.03 0.61
CA GLN A 49 2.91 6.45 -0.73
C GLN A 49 2.36 7.45 -1.75
N ASN A 50 3.17 7.81 -2.73
CA ASN A 50 2.83 8.72 -3.82
C ASN A 50 2.97 8.01 -5.16
N VAL A 51 1.90 8.00 -5.96
CA VAL A 51 1.94 7.50 -7.34
C VAL A 51 2.25 8.67 -8.27
N ILE A 52 3.36 8.57 -9.00
CA ILE A 52 3.86 9.64 -9.87
C ILE A 52 4.05 9.11 -11.29
N LYS A 53 3.49 9.80 -12.27
CA LYS A 53 3.66 9.47 -13.69
C LYS A 53 4.90 10.15 -14.25
N ASN A 54 5.37 9.67 -15.40
CA ASN A 54 6.45 10.33 -16.13
C ASN A 54 6.06 11.78 -16.45
N LYS A 55 7.00 12.72 -16.24
CA LYS A 55 6.83 14.18 -16.41
C LYS A 55 6.03 14.90 -15.30
N ASP A 56 5.43 14.19 -14.35
CA ASP A 56 4.81 14.83 -13.18
C ASP A 56 5.89 15.47 -12.28
N PRO A 57 5.63 16.63 -11.65
CA PRO A 57 6.57 17.25 -10.72
C PRO A 57 6.72 16.41 -9.45
N ILE A 58 7.98 16.22 -9.03
CA ILE A 58 8.35 15.45 -7.83
C ILE A 58 7.99 16.26 -6.58
N ARG A 59 6.83 15.96 -5.99
CA ARG A 59 6.37 16.59 -4.73
C ARG A 59 5.52 15.62 -3.93
N CYS A 60 5.69 15.64 -2.61
CA CYS A 60 4.79 14.92 -1.72
C CYS A 60 3.45 15.65 -1.59
N ARG A 61 2.34 14.92 -1.73
CA ARG A 61 0.98 15.48 -1.63
C ARG A 61 0.57 15.82 -0.20
N GLN A 62 1.26 15.28 0.80
CA GLN A 62 0.94 15.49 2.23
C GLN A 62 1.85 16.54 2.88
N CYS A 63 3.16 16.51 2.62
CA CYS A 63 4.13 17.40 3.29
C CYS A 63 4.91 18.34 2.34
N ASN A 64 4.64 18.32 1.02
CA ASN A 64 5.34 19.13 0.01
C ASN A 64 6.87 18.93 -0.09
N HIS A 65 7.42 17.92 0.60
CA HIS A 65 8.81 17.51 0.48
C HIS A 65 9.11 16.94 -0.92
N ARG A 66 10.36 17.07 -1.40
CA ARG A 66 10.75 16.74 -2.79
C ARG A 66 11.67 15.53 -2.94
N ILE A 67 12.08 14.90 -1.85
CA ILE A 67 12.83 13.65 -1.87
C ILE A 67 11.88 12.47 -1.72
N MET A 68 12.02 11.48 -2.60
CA MET A 68 11.21 10.27 -2.62
C MET A 68 12.05 9.04 -2.94
N TYR A 69 11.76 7.94 -2.27
CA TYR A 69 12.38 6.64 -2.48
C TYR A 69 11.48 5.74 -3.33
N LYS A 70 12.06 4.90 -4.18
CA LYS A 70 11.30 3.92 -4.95
C LYS A 70 10.83 2.78 -4.02
N MET A 71 9.59 2.34 -4.17
CA MET A 71 9.07 1.20 -3.41
C MET A 71 9.88 -0.08 -3.66
N ARG A 72 10.14 -0.87 -2.61
CA ARG A 72 10.74 -2.21 -2.74
C ARG A 72 9.86 -3.10 -3.61
N THR A 73 10.46 -3.88 -4.50
CA THR A 73 9.74 -4.89 -5.28
C THR A 73 9.23 -6.02 -4.40
N LYS A 74 8.02 -6.51 -4.66
CA LYS A 74 7.47 -7.70 -3.97
C LYS A 74 8.13 -9.02 -4.43
N ARG A 75 8.88 -8.99 -5.54
CA ARG A 75 9.61 -10.14 -6.05
C ARG A 75 10.77 -10.45 -5.10
N VAL A 76 10.89 -11.71 -4.70
CA VAL A 76 12.01 -12.21 -3.90
C VAL A 76 13.29 -12.17 -4.73
N VAL A 77 14.40 -11.79 -4.09
CA VAL A 77 15.73 -11.77 -4.70
C VAL A 77 16.60 -12.73 -3.90
N GLN A 78 17.25 -13.67 -4.59
CA GLN A 78 18.17 -14.63 -3.99
C GLN A 78 19.59 -14.06 -4.04
N PHE A 79 20.29 -14.09 -2.91
CA PHE A 79 21.68 -13.69 -2.79
C PHE A 79 22.53 -14.91 -2.37
N GLU A 80 23.79 -14.95 -2.80
CA GLU A 80 24.80 -15.93 -2.36
C GLU A 80 25.65 -15.36 -1.22
N ALA A 81 26.05 -16.19 -0.27
CA ALA A 81 26.88 -15.80 0.87
C ALA A 81 28.37 -15.92 0.51
N ARG A 82 28.86 -15.00 -0.32
CA ARG A 82 30.30 -14.87 -0.63
C ARG A 82 31.00 -13.93 0.34
#